data_AF-A0ABD3NLF5-F1
#
_entry.id   AF-A0ABD3NLF5-F1
#
_cell.length_a   1.000
_cell.length_b   1.000
_cell.length_c   1.000
_cell.angle_alpha   90.00
_cell.angle_beta   90.00
_cell.angle_gamma   90.00
#
_symmetry.space_group_name_H-M   'P 1'
#
loop_
_entity.id
_entity.type
_entity.pdbx_description
1 polymer ?
#
loop_
_entity_poly.entity_id
_entity_poly.type
_entity_poly.pdbx_seq_one_letter_code
_entity_poly.pdbx_strand_id
1 'polypeptide(L)'
;MEKSRHLVDEWLQLALLEYEQIAALSNVQSLLGNAAAELSSSQMMIDGGDDFDVCNQYDPNILIAQMKHRSVEDLLASYNDRIDDVRKTHASLKSKAAAMSSMEVDADAKIKSRLTPLDLALNNHIELSERVICTIMRSPSPGCAGPCGLFYENGLVRPSNVNDYENNVVALAALRASVSKLKMNFGGER
;
A
#
# COMPACT_ATOMS: atom_id res chain seq x y z
N MET A 1 -10.37 6.23 33.19
CA MET A 1 -9.19 6.71 32.45
C MET A 1 -8.34 5.59 31.88
N GLU A 2 -8.12 4.49 32.60
CA GLU A 2 -7.24 3.38 32.17
C GLU A 2 -7.73 2.62 30.91
N LYS A 3 -9.04 2.40 30.76
CA LYS A 3 -9.63 1.81 29.54
C LYS A 3 -9.41 2.65 28.27
N SER A 4 -9.50 3.98 28.39
CA SER A 4 -9.27 4.89 27.25
C SER A 4 -7.80 4.89 26.80
N ARG A 5 -6.86 4.74 27.75
CA ARG A 5 -5.42 4.61 27.43
C ARG A 5 -5.11 3.32 26.67
N HIS A 6 -5.65 2.20 27.12
CA HIS A 6 -5.47 0.92 26.43
C HIS A 6 -5.98 0.95 24.98
N LEU A 7 -7.12 1.62 24.75
CA LEU A 7 -7.68 1.79 23.40
C LEU A 7 -6.77 2.64 22.50
N VAL A 8 -6.15 3.70 23.03
CA VAL A 8 -5.20 4.54 22.29
C VAL A 8 -3.92 3.78 21.98
N ASP A 9 -3.39 3.00 22.92
CA ASP A 9 -2.19 2.19 22.70
C ASP A 9 -2.41 1.10 21.64
N GLU A 10 -3.56 0.40 21.68
CA GLU A 10 -3.96 -0.53 20.63
C GLU A 10 -4.10 0.15 19.27
N TRP A 11 -4.67 1.35 19.24
CA TRP A 11 -4.82 2.10 17.99
C TRP A 11 -3.46 2.52 17.43
N LEU A 12 -2.53 2.96 18.29
CA LEU A 12 -1.15 3.29 17.89
C LEU A 12 -0.39 2.08 17.36
N GLN A 13 -0.57 0.90 17.98
CA GLN A 13 0.00 -0.35 17.47
C GLN A 13 -0.55 -0.69 16.08
N LEU A 14 -1.85 -0.49 15.87
CA LEU A 14 -2.49 -0.72 14.57
C LEU A 14 -1.98 0.26 13.50
N ALA A 15 -1.75 1.53 13.87
CA ALA A 15 -1.19 2.55 12.99
C ALA A 15 0.27 2.24 12.60
N LEU A 16 1.06 1.70 13.53
CA LEU A 16 2.42 1.21 13.23
C LEU A 16 2.39 0.02 12.28
N LEU A 17 1.50 -0.94 12.52
CA LEU A 17 1.31 -2.10 11.64
C LEU A 17 0.94 -1.67 10.22
N GLU A 18 0.01 -0.73 10.08
CA GLU A 18 -0.39 -0.18 8.78
C GLU A 18 0.81 0.45 8.05
N TYR A 19 1.60 1.27 8.75
CA TYR A 19 2.82 1.85 8.19
C TYR A 19 3.79 0.76 7.66
N GLU A 20 4.02 -0.30 8.44
CA GLU A 20 4.91 -1.39 8.04
C GLU A 20 4.36 -2.15 6.82
N GLN A 21 3.06 -2.42 6.79
CA GLN A 21 2.40 -3.07 5.66
C GLN A 21 2.52 -2.24 4.38
N ILE A 22 2.29 -0.92 4.47
CA ILE A 22 2.42 0.00 3.33
C ILE A 22 3.87 0.10 2.86
N ALA A 23 4.84 0.15 3.78
CA ALA A 23 6.26 0.16 3.43
C ALA A 23 6.67 -1.14 2.70
N ALA A 24 6.18 -2.28 3.19
CA ALA A 24 6.47 -3.57 2.58
C ALA A 24 5.76 -3.72 1.21
N LEU A 25 4.56 -3.16 1.05
CA LEU A 25 3.87 -3.07 -0.24
C LEU A 25 4.69 -2.27 -1.26
N SER A 26 5.23 -1.11 -0.85
CA SER A 26 6.11 -0.30 -1.71
C SER A 26 7.34 -1.07 -2.17
N ASN A 27 7.94 -1.91 -1.31
CA ASN A 27 9.08 -2.74 -1.70
C ASN A 27 8.70 -3.80 -2.74
N VAL A 28 7.56 -4.49 -2.55
CA VAL A 28 7.08 -5.48 -3.52
C VAL A 28 6.73 -4.83 -4.85
N GLN A 29 6.14 -3.63 -4.83
CA GLN A 29 5.89 -2.84 -6.04
C GLN A 29 7.17 -2.54 -6.82
N SER A 30 8.27 -2.17 -6.14
CA SER A 30 9.57 -1.96 -6.78
C SER A 30 10.15 -3.26 -7.37
N LEU A 31 10.03 -4.39 -6.65
CA LEU A 31 10.47 -5.69 -7.15
C LEU A 31 9.69 -6.12 -8.40
N LEU A 32 8.38 -5.92 -8.39
CA LEU A 32 7.51 -6.20 -9.51
C LEU A 32 7.85 -5.33 -10.74
N GLY A 33 8.12 -4.04 -10.52
CA GLY A 33 8.56 -3.12 -11.57
C GLY A 33 9.88 -3.58 -12.21
N ASN A 34 10.85 -4.00 -11.41
CA ASN A 34 12.13 -4.54 -11.90
C ASN A 34 11.94 -5.84 -12.69
N ALA A 35 11.16 -6.79 -12.14
CA ALA A 35 10.90 -8.07 -12.80
C ALA A 35 10.20 -7.89 -14.15
N ALA A 36 9.28 -6.92 -14.25
CA ALA A 36 8.62 -6.63 -15.51
C ALA A 36 9.51 -5.93 -16.55
N ALA A 37 10.44 -5.07 -16.10
CA ALA A 37 11.44 -4.47 -16.97
C ALA A 37 12.41 -5.52 -17.54
N GLU A 38 12.79 -6.51 -16.72
CA GLU A 38 13.60 -7.65 -17.16
C GLU A 38 12.87 -8.55 -18.16
N LEU A 39 11.56 -8.77 -17.97
CA LEU A 39 10.71 -9.52 -18.91
C LEU A 39 10.61 -8.79 -20.26
N SER A 40 10.35 -7.48 -20.24
CA SER A 40 10.27 -6.64 -21.44
C SER A 40 11.58 -6.64 -22.24
N SER A 41 12.73 -6.63 -21.54
CA SER A 41 14.05 -6.72 -22.16
C SER A 41 14.35 -8.11 -22.76
N SER A 42 13.75 -9.17 -22.20
CA SER A 42 13.94 -10.55 -22.67
C SER A 42 13.06 -10.88 -23.89
N GLN A 43 11.88 -10.26 -23.99
CA GLN A 43 10.94 -10.50 -25.09
C GLN A 43 11.45 -9.96 -26.45
N MET A 44 12.25 -8.88 -26.44
CA MET A 44 12.90 -8.37 -27.66
C MET A 44 13.96 -9.32 -28.26
N MET A 45 14.34 -10.38 -27.55
CA MET A 45 15.29 -11.39 -28.03
C MET A 45 14.62 -12.59 -28.72
N ILE A 46 13.28 -12.71 -28.65
CA ILE A 46 12.53 -13.89 -29.13
C ILE A 46 11.81 -13.60 -30.47
N ASP A 47 11.70 -12.34 -30.90
CA ASP A 47 10.99 -11.94 -32.13
C ASP A 47 11.83 -12.06 -33.43
N GLY A 48 12.66 -13.10 -33.50
CA GLY A 48 13.59 -13.33 -34.60
C GLY A 48 13.58 -14.77 -35.08
N GLY A 49 12.47 -15.23 -35.69
CA GLY A 49 12.48 -16.48 -36.44
C GLY A 49 11.13 -17.18 -36.51
N ASP A 50 10.46 -17.03 -37.65
CA ASP A 50 9.45 -17.94 -38.20
C ASP A 50 10.04 -19.36 -38.29
N ASP A 51 9.85 -20.19 -37.25
CA ASP A 51 9.66 -21.64 -37.35
C ASP A 51 9.35 -22.17 -35.94
N PHE A 52 8.05 -22.31 -35.64
CA PHE A 52 7.59 -22.91 -34.41
C PHE A 52 7.72 -24.43 -34.51
N ASP A 53 8.96 -24.90 -34.55
CA ASP A 53 9.28 -26.32 -34.56
C ASP A 53 9.11 -26.88 -33.14
N VAL A 54 8.29 -27.93 -33.05
CA VAL A 54 7.81 -28.57 -31.80
C VAL A 54 8.97 -29.18 -30.97
N CYS A 55 10.20 -29.12 -31.47
CA CYS A 55 11.41 -29.59 -30.82
C CYS A 55 12.08 -28.62 -29.82
N ASN A 56 11.62 -27.36 -29.69
CA ASN A 56 12.30 -26.33 -28.86
C ASN A 56 11.80 -26.19 -27.41
N GLN A 57 10.97 -27.10 -26.88
CA GLN A 57 10.47 -27.03 -25.48
C GLN A 57 11.57 -27.04 -24.40
N TYR A 58 12.80 -27.43 -24.74
CA TYR A 58 13.94 -27.46 -23.83
C TYR A 58 15.02 -26.42 -24.17
N ASP A 59 14.71 -25.41 -25.00
CA ASP A 59 15.62 -24.29 -25.19
C ASP A 59 15.80 -23.56 -23.84
N PRO A 60 17.03 -23.46 -23.30
CA PRO A 60 17.28 -22.78 -22.04
C PRO A 60 16.75 -21.34 -22.02
N ASN A 61 16.70 -20.64 -23.16
CA ASN A 61 16.14 -19.29 -23.23
C ASN A 61 14.63 -19.26 -23.05
N ILE A 62 13.91 -20.24 -23.62
CA ILE A 62 12.46 -20.39 -23.44
C ILE A 62 12.15 -20.75 -21.99
N LEU A 63 12.93 -21.64 -21.39
CA LEU A 63 12.76 -22.01 -19.98
C LEU A 63 13.03 -20.82 -19.05
N ILE A 64 14.07 -20.03 -19.31
CA ILE A 64 14.37 -18.81 -18.55
C ILE A 64 13.22 -17.80 -18.68
N ALA A 65 12.69 -17.59 -19.88
CA ALA A 65 11.55 -16.69 -20.10
C ALA A 65 10.29 -17.17 -19.33
N GLN A 66 9.99 -18.47 -19.37
CA GLN A 66 8.88 -19.06 -18.62
C GLN A 66 9.07 -18.95 -17.09
N MET A 67 10.28 -19.16 -16.58
CA MET A 67 10.59 -18.99 -15.16
C MET A 67 10.44 -17.53 -14.71
N LYS A 68 10.89 -16.57 -15.53
CA LYS A 68 10.69 -15.14 -15.28
C LYS A 68 9.21 -14.77 -15.26
N HIS A 69 8.42 -15.30 -16.21
CA HIS A 69 6.98 -15.07 -16.25
C HIS A 69 6.29 -15.56 -14.96
N ARG A 70 6.57 -16.80 -14.54
CA ARG A 70 6.03 -17.34 -13.29
C ARG A 70 6.44 -16.52 -12.07
N SER A 71 7.70 -16.07 -12.02
CA SER A 71 8.17 -15.22 -10.92
C SER A 71 7.42 -13.89 -10.85
N VAL A 72 7.04 -13.31 -11.99
CA VAL A 72 6.20 -12.10 -12.03
C VAL A 72 4.79 -12.40 -11.51
N GLU A 73 4.19 -13.52 -11.93
CA GLU A 73 2.88 -13.97 -11.43
C GLU A 73 2.86 -14.18 -9.91
N ASP A 74 3.89 -14.82 -9.36
CA ASP A 74 4.02 -15.04 -7.91
C ASP A 74 4.15 -13.69 -7.16
N LEU A 75 4.93 -12.75 -7.70
CA LEU A 75 5.07 -11.40 -7.13
C LEU A 75 3.76 -10.61 -7.21
N LEU A 76 2.97 -10.79 -8.26
CA LEU A 76 1.65 -10.16 -8.41
C LEU A 76 0.65 -10.69 -7.39
N ALA A 77 0.61 -12.01 -7.19
CA ALA A 77 -0.22 -12.61 -6.15
C ALA A 77 0.15 -12.03 -4.78
N SER A 78 1.45 -12.01 -4.44
CA SER A 78 1.94 -11.42 -3.19
C SER A 78 1.60 -9.93 -3.04
N TYR A 79 1.68 -9.17 -4.14
CA TYR A 79 1.31 -7.75 -4.15
C TYR A 79 -0.18 -7.55 -3.84
N ASN A 80 -1.06 -8.33 -4.46
CA ASN A 80 -2.50 -8.26 -4.21
C ASN A 80 -2.88 -8.66 -2.78
N ASP A 81 -2.26 -9.72 -2.24
CA ASP A 81 -2.49 -10.13 -0.85
C ASP A 81 -2.14 -9.00 0.13
N ARG A 82 -1.00 -8.33 -0.11
CA ARG A 82 -0.55 -7.19 0.70
C ARG A 82 -1.48 -5.97 0.58
N ILE A 83 -2.03 -5.73 -0.60
CA ILE A 83 -3.06 -4.68 -0.79
C ILE A 83 -4.25 -4.95 0.13
N ASP A 84 -4.72 -6.19 0.18
CA ASP A 84 -5.89 -6.54 0.98
C ASP A 84 -5.59 -6.49 2.48
N ASP A 85 -4.38 -6.83 2.90
CA ASP A 85 -3.95 -6.66 4.29
C ASP A 85 -3.93 -5.18 4.70
N VAL A 86 -3.35 -4.29 3.87
CA VAL A 86 -3.38 -2.84 4.13
C VAL A 86 -4.82 -2.34 4.23
N ARG A 87 -5.72 -2.75 3.32
CA ARG A 87 -7.13 -2.36 3.35
C ARG A 87 -7.83 -2.79 4.63
N LYS A 88 -7.63 -4.03 5.07
CA LYS A 88 -8.22 -4.58 6.31
C LYS A 88 -7.73 -3.81 7.54
N THR A 89 -6.43 -3.55 7.61
CA THR A 89 -5.83 -2.79 8.72
C THR A 89 -6.36 -1.36 8.73
N HIS A 90 -6.40 -0.70 7.59
CA HIS A 90 -6.91 0.66 7.44
C HIS A 90 -8.39 0.80 7.81
N ALA A 91 -9.22 -0.16 7.39
CA ALA A 91 -10.63 -0.24 7.79
C ALA A 91 -10.79 -0.43 9.31
N SER A 92 -9.93 -1.27 9.91
CA SER A 92 -9.91 -1.49 11.37
C SER A 92 -9.51 -0.22 12.12
N LEU A 93 -8.56 0.55 11.59
CA LEU A 93 -8.07 1.79 12.17
C LEU A 93 -9.14 2.89 12.14
N LYS A 94 -9.89 3.00 11.04
CA LYS A 94 -11.09 3.84 10.92
C LYS A 94 -12.19 3.44 11.90
N SER A 95 -12.49 2.14 11.97
CA SER A 95 -13.53 1.62 12.88
C SER A 95 -13.19 1.91 14.34
N LYS A 96 -11.94 1.68 14.77
CA LYS A 96 -11.51 2.00 16.13
C LYS A 96 -11.52 3.50 16.42
N ALA A 97 -11.14 4.36 15.47
CA ALA A 97 -11.24 5.81 15.64
C ALA A 97 -12.69 6.28 15.83
N ALA A 98 -13.63 5.75 15.03
CA ALA A 98 -15.05 6.03 15.18
C ALA A 98 -15.62 5.53 16.52
N ALA A 99 -15.20 4.35 16.98
CA ALA A 99 -15.61 3.80 18.27
C ALA A 99 -15.12 4.65 19.45
N MET A 100 -13.89 5.17 19.38
CA MET A 100 -13.36 6.10 20.40
C MET A 100 -14.12 7.42 20.42
N SER A 101 -14.47 7.97 19.26
CA SER A 101 -15.25 9.22 19.16
C SER A 101 -16.69 9.06 19.67
N SER A 102 -17.29 7.87 19.52
CA SER A 102 -18.67 7.60 19.97
C SER A 102 -18.82 7.41 21.49
N MET A 103 -17.73 7.14 22.25
CA MET A 103 -17.80 6.88 23.70
C MET A 103 -17.96 8.14 24.56
N GLU A 104 -17.87 9.35 23.98
CA GLU A 104 -17.92 10.62 24.75
C GLU A 104 -19.27 11.36 24.69
N VAL A 105 -20.31 10.80 24.06
CA VAL A 105 -21.56 11.53 23.73
C VAL A 105 -22.66 11.42 24.81
N ASP A 106 -22.44 10.70 25.92
CA ASP A 106 -23.42 10.61 27.02
C ASP A 106 -23.24 11.71 28.08
N ALA A 107 -23.41 12.97 27.68
CA ALA A 107 -23.81 14.07 28.56
C ALA A 107 -24.23 15.30 27.75
N ASP A 108 -25.54 15.46 27.61
CA ASP A 108 -26.23 16.72 27.29
C ASP A 108 -26.12 17.22 25.84
N ALA A 109 -27.27 17.17 25.17
CA ALA A 109 -27.44 17.60 23.80
C ALA A 109 -27.15 19.10 23.64
N LYS A 110 -26.59 19.45 22.47
CA LYS A 110 -26.57 20.80 21.86
C LYS A 110 -25.31 21.64 22.08
N ILE A 111 -24.13 21.10 21.74
CA ILE A 111 -22.96 21.91 21.39
C ILE A 111 -22.35 21.32 20.12
N LYS A 112 -22.12 22.16 19.10
CA LYS A 112 -21.39 21.85 17.86
C LYS A 112 -20.23 20.89 18.16
N SER A 113 -20.17 19.75 17.48
CA SER A 113 -19.15 18.70 17.59
C SER A 113 -17.75 19.27 17.78
N ARG A 114 -17.34 19.50 19.03
CA ARG A 114 -15.95 19.81 19.34
C ARG A 114 -15.26 18.46 19.40
N LEU A 115 -14.78 18.00 18.24
CA LEU A 115 -13.82 16.90 18.17
C LEU A 115 -12.76 17.12 19.23
N THR A 116 -12.47 16.10 20.04
CA THR A 116 -11.39 16.22 21.00
C THR A 116 -10.06 16.42 20.27
N PRO A 117 -9.04 16.99 20.92
CA PRO A 117 -7.70 17.05 20.34
C PRO A 117 -7.16 15.69 19.89
N LEU A 118 -7.59 14.61 20.57
CA LEU A 118 -7.29 13.24 20.18
C LEU A 118 -8.04 12.85 18.90
N ASP A 119 -9.36 13.00 18.82
CA ASP A 119 -10.16 12.68 17.63
C ASP A 119 -9.65 13.40 16.38
N LEU A 120 -9.32 14.69 16.53
CA LEU A 120 -8.76 15.47 15.44
C LEU A 120 -7.41 14.90 14.97
N ALA A 121 -6.56 14.48 15.91
CA ALA A 121 -5.25 13.92 15.58
C ALA A 121 -5.38 12.54 14.91
N LEU A 122 -6.30 11.68 15.37
CA LEU A 122 -6.59 10.38 14.77
C LEU A 122 -7.17 10.52 13.37
N ASN A 123 -8.14 11.43 13.17
CA ASN A 123 -8.74 11.70 11.85
C ASN A 123 -7.70 12.27 10.87
N ASN A 124 -6.85 13.20 11.31
CA ASN A 124 -5.76 13.72 10.49
C ASN A 124 -4.76 12.62 10.08
N HIS A 125 -4.50 11.65 10.97
CA HIS A 125 -3.66 10.51 10.65
C HIS A 125 -4.32 9.57 9.64
N ILE A 126 -5.62 9.28 9.81
CA ILE A 126 -6.39 8.48 8.84
C ILE A 126 -6.36 9.12 7.46
N GLU A 127 -6.64 10.42 7.35
CA GLU A 127 -6.64 11.13 6.06
C GLU A 127 -5.23 11.16 5.42
N LEU A 128 -4.18 11.31 6.24
CA LEU A 128 -2.81 11.18 5.75
C LEU A 128 -2.54 9.75 5.25
N SER A 129 -2.93 8.74 6.02
CA SER A 129 -2.76 7.34 5.65
C SER A 129 -3.49 7.02 4.35
N GLU A 130 -4.73 7.45 4.17
CA GLU A 130 -5.47 7.32 2.90
C GLU A 130 -4.71 7.94 1.73
N ARG A 131 -4.17 9.14 1.91
CA ARG A 131 -3.38 9.80 0.86
C ARG A 131 -2.11 9.02 0.53
N VAL A 132 -1.44 8.47 1.53
CA VAL A 132 -0.22 7.67 1.36
C VAL A 132 -0.54 6.35 0.65
N ILE A 133 -1.59 5.64 1.09
CA ILE A 133 -2.14 4.44 0.45
C ILE A 133 -2.45 4.74 -1.02
N CYS A 134 -3.23 5.78 -1.32
CA CYS A 134 -3.56 6.18 -2.68
C CYS A 134 -2.33 6.59 -3.52
N THR A 135 -1.31 7.18 -2.89
CA THR A 135 -0.07 7.58 -3.57
C THR A 135 0.75 6.36 -3.98
N ILE A 136 0.94 5.42 -3.06
CA ILE A 136 1.74 4.22 -3.28
C ILE A 136 1.00 3.25 -4.21
N MET A 137 -0.30 3.07 -3.98
CA MET A 137 -1.17 2.19 -4.77
C MET A 137 -1.72 2.85 -6.04
N ARG A 138 -1.24 4.04 -6.43
CA ARG A 138 -1.74 4.87 -7.53
C ARG A 138 -2.33 4.03 -8.68
N SER A 139 -3.66 4.08 -8.82
CA SER A 139 -4.33 3.84 -10.10
C SER A 139 -4.01 5.02 -11.02
N PRO A 140 -3.62 4.80 -12.29
CA PRO A 140 -3.26 5.88 -13.18
C PRO A 140 -4.49 6.75 -13.47
N SER A 141 -4.29 8.07 -13.47
CA SER A 141 -4.93 9.15 -14.23
C SER A 141 -6.43 9.07 -14.58
N PRO A 142 -7.21 10.17 -14.51
CA PRO A 142 -8.59 10.22 -15.00
C PRO A 142 -8.63 9.98 -16.51
N GLY A 143 -8.84 8.72 -16.90
CA GLY A 143 -8.81 8.29 -18.31
C GLY A 143 -8.42 6.83 -18.53
N CYS A 144 -7.80 6.16 -17.55
CA CYS A 144 -7.48 4.73 -17.65
C CYS A 144 -8.35 3.95 -16.65
N ALA A 145 -9.45 3.38 -17.14
CA ALA A 145 -10.36 2.55 -16.34
C ALA A 145 -9.76 1.15 -16.11
N GLY A 146 -8.83 1.03 -15.16
CA GLY A 146 -8.29 -0.25 -14.72
C GLY A 146 -8.19 -0.30 -13.18
N PRO A 147 -8.70 -1.35 -12.51
CA PRO A 147 -8.52 -1.51 -11.08
C PRO A 147 -7.05 -1.84 -10.80
N CYS A 148 -6.40 -1.06 -9.94
CA CYS A 148 -5.04 -1.27 -9.44
C CYS A 148 -3.90 -1.18 -10.48
N GLY A 149 -3.56 0.06 -10.87
CA GLY A 149 -2.21 0.63 -10.76
C GLY A 149 -0.99 0.06 -11.48
N LEU A 150 -1.02 -1.16 -12.06
CA LEU A 150 0.20 -1.77 -12.61
C LEU A 150 0.05 -2.29 -14.04
N PHE A 151 -1.15 -2.52 -14.57
CA PHE A 151 -1.34 -3.03 -15.93
C PHE A 151 -2.04 -2.02 -16.85
N TYR A 152 -1.50 -1.86 -18.06
CA TYR A 152 -2.31 -1.45 -19.20
C TYR A 152 -3.27 -2.58 -19.61
N GLU A 153 -4.36 -2.28 -20.32
CA GLU A 153 -5.28 -3.27 -20.94
C GLU A 153 -4.55 -4.33 -21.82
N ASN A 154 -3.28 -4.07 -22.16
CA ASN A 154 -2.43 -4.90 -23.00
C ASN A 154 -1.52 -5.85 -22.20
N GLY A 155 -1.65 -5.93 -20.87
CA GLY A 155 -0.78 -6.73 -20.00
C GLY A 155 0.61 -6.14 -19.75
N LEU A 156 0.88 -4.91 -20.21
CA LEU A 156 2.14 -4.20 -19.98
C LEU A 156 2.18 -3.60 -18.57
N VAL A 157 3.19 -4.00 -17.80
CA VAL A 157 3.48 -3.42 -16.49
C VAL A 157 4.08 -2.03 -16.69
N ARG A 158 3.55 -1.02 -15.98
CA ARG A 158 4.10 0.33 -16.05
C ARG A 158 5.56 0.34 -15.55
N PRO A 159 6.53 0.88 -16.30
CA PRO A 159 7.86 1.16 -15.75
C PRO A 159 7.72 2.21 -14.65
N SER A 160 8.25 1.91 -13.46
CA SER A 160 8.28 2.87 -12.35
C SER A 160 9.05 4.12 -12.77
N ASN A 161 8.41 5.30 -12.73
CA ASN A 161 9.14 6.56 -12.95
C ASN A 161 10.01 6.86 -11.73
N VAL A 162 11.18 7.48 -11.93
CA VAL A 162 12.10 7.90 -10.85
C VAL A 162 11.37 8.73 -9.78
N ASN A 163 10.46 9.61 -10.20
CA ASN A 163 9.66 10.42 -9.30
C ASN A 163 8.68 9.61 -8.43
N ASP A 164 8.23 8.42 -8.87
CA ASP A 164 7.29 7.60 -8.09
C ASP A 164 7.99 7.00 -6.85
N TYR A 165 9.26 6.64 -6.95
CA TYR A 165 10.06 6.18 -5.81
C TYR A 165 10.25 7.30 -4.77
N GLU A 166 10.66 8.48 -5.20
CA GLU A 166 10.86 9.64 -4.30
C GLU A 166 9.54 10.03 -3.61
N ASN A 167 8.44 10.06 -4.36
CA ASN A 167 7.11 10.32 -3.81
C ASN A 167 6.71 9.27 -2.76
N ASN A 168 6.97 7.99 -3.00
CA ASN A 168 6.68 6.90 -2.06
C ASN A 168 7.52 7.03 -0.78
N VAL A 169 8.82 7.35 -0.91
CA VAL A 169 9.70 7.57 0.26
C VAL A 169 9.21 8.74 1.11
N VAL A 170 8.86 9.86 0.48
CA VAL A 170 8.34 11.04 1.18
C VAL A 170 7.00 10.74 1.86
N ALA A 171 6.10 10.03 1.18
CA ALA A 171 4.81 9.61 1.70
C ALA A 171 4.96 8.70 2.93
N LEU A 172 5.83 7.70 2.86
CA LEU A 172 6.15 6.80 3.98
C LEU A 172 6.78 7.55 5.16
N ALA A 173 7.69 8.48 4.89
CA ALA A 173 8.31 9.30 5.93
C ALA A 173 7.27 10.18 6.65
N ALA A 174 6.33 10.78 5.90
CA ALA A 174 5.24 11.55 6.47
C ALA A 174 4.32 10.70 7.35
N LEU A 175 3.98 9.49 6.90
CA LEU A 175 3.15 8.56 7.67
C LEU A 175 3.84 8.15 8.98
N ARG A 176 5.12 7.78 8.92
CA ARG A 176 5.92 7.44 10.10
C ARG A 176 6.03 8.59 11.09
N ALA A 177 6.24 9.81 10.59
CA ALA A 177 6.29 11.00 11.42
C ALA A 177 4.95 11.27 12.11
N SER A 178 3.83 11.02 11.42
CA SER A 178 2.49 11.13 11.98
C SER A 178 2.27 10.15 13.14
N VAL A 179 2.62 8.87 12.98
CA VAL A 179 2.54 7.89 14.08
C VAL A 179 3.41 8.31 15.26
N SER A 180 4.63 8.78 14.99
CA SER A 180 5.57 9.23 16.03
C SER A 180 5.02 10.42 16.82
N LYS A 181 4.39 11.38 16.12
CA LYS A 181 3.74 12.54 16.74
C LYS A 181 2.56 12.12 17.62
N LEU A 182 1.74 11.18 17.16
CA LEU A 182 0.64 10.65 17.97
C LEU A 182 1.16 9.94 19.23
N LYS A 183 2.20 9.12 19.09
CA LYS A 183 2.86 8.46 20.22
C LYS A 183 3.44 9.47 21.22
N MET A 184 4.07 10.56 20.77
CA MET A 184 4.59 11.60 21.67
C MET A 184 3.49 12.36 22.42
N ASN A 185 2.35 12.62 21.78
CA ASN A 185 1.29 13.44 22.36
C ASN A 185 0.31 12.64 23.22
N PHE A 186 0.12 11.35 22.90
CA PHE A 186 -0.93 10.52 23.49
C PHE A 186 -0.45 9.13 23.95
N GLY A 187 0.78 8.73 23.61
CA GLY A 187 1.40 7.49 24.07
C GLY A 187 1.97 7.64 25.48
N GLY A 188 1.69 6.66 26.34
CA GLY A 188 2.02 6.70 27.76
C GLY A 188 3.47 6.33 28.07
N GLU A 189 4.32 7.34 28.29
CA GLU A 189 5.50 7.28 29.17
C GLU A 189 5.65 8.59 29.97
N ARG A 190 4.57 9.06 30.59
CA ARG A 190 4.60 10.12 31.62
C ARG A 190 3.75 9.75 32.82
#